data_AF-M8DHL6-F1
#
_entry.id   AF-M8DHL6-F1
#
_cell.length_a   1.000
_cell.length_b   1.000
_cell.length_c   1.000
_cell.angle_alpha   90.00
_cell.angle_beta   90.00
_cell.angle_gamma   90.00
#
_symmetry.space_group_name_H-M   'P 1'
#
loop_
_entity.id
_entity.type
_entity.pdbx_description
1 polymer ?
#
loop_
_entity_poly.entity_id
_entity_poly.type
_entity_poly.pdbx_seq_one_letter_code
_entity_poly.pdbx_strand_id
1 'polypeptide(L)'
;MTLGGFKSGFHAQKVPRSEAKWEQFLICNHDCPDIIQLVSHVSGEVEFELCLIEAARMGKVLLEAAGVTCENASRTEEKHT
;
A
#
# COMPACT_ATOMS: atom_id res chain seq x y z
N MET A 1 9.53 28.25 10.69
CA MET A 1 8.50 27.33 11.20
C MET A 1 7.82 26.70 10.00
N THR A 2 8.23 25.49 9.62
CA THR A 2 7.56 24.72 8.58
C THR A 2 6.21 24.28 9.15
N LEU A 3 5.12 24.84 8.64
CA LEU A 3 3.76 24.32 8.90
C LEU A 3 3.82 22.81 8.65
N GLY A 4 3.58 22.02 9.71
CA GLY A 4 3.66 20.57 9.66
C GLY A 4 2.72 20.05 8.57
N GLY A 5 3.28 19.65 7.44
CA GLY A 5 2.52 19.12 6.32
C GLY A 5 1.81 17.85 6.76
N PHE A 6 0.48 17.86 6.72
CA PHE A 6 -0.32 16.66 6.91
C PHE A 6 0.08 15.64 5.82
N LYS A 7 0.74 14.55 6.22
CA LYS A 7 1.03 13.43 5.32
C LYS A 7 -0.19 12.53 5.27
N SER A 8 -1.07 12.80 4.30
CA SER A 8 -2.14 11.86 3.96
C SER A 8 -1.57 10.65 3.22
N GLY A 9 -2.28 9.54 3.25
CA GLY A 9 -1.93 8.32 2.55
C GLY A 9 -1.26 7.27 3.44
N PHE A 10 -0.59 6.33 2.78
CA PHE A 10 -0.08 5.12 3.40
C PHE A 10 1.35 4.86 2.93
N HIS A 11 2.12 4.18 3.77
CA HIS A 11 3.35 3.54 3.33
C HIS A 11 3.24 2.04 3.51
N ALA A 12 3.94 1.31 2.64
CA ALA A 12 4.06 -0.13 2.75
C ALA A 12 5.37 -0.48 3.47
N GLN A 13 5.31 -1.44 4.39
CA GLN A 13 6.52 -2.04 4.98
C GLN A 13 6.45 -3.56 4.89
N LYS A 14 7.60 -4.20 4.75
CA LYS A 14 7.72 -5.66 4.71
C LYS A 14 8.14 -6.15 6.10
N VAL A 15 7.40 -7.12 6.64
CA VAL A 15 7.66 -7.70 7.96
C VAL A 15 7.53 -9.23 7.91
N PRO A 16 8.16 -9.98 8.84
CA PRO A 16 7.89 -11.39 9.01
C PRO A 16 6.41 -11.66 9.29
N ARG A 17 5.89 -12.80 8.82
CA ARG A 17 4.49 -13.19 9.05
C ARG A 17 4.13 -13.29 10.53
N SER A 18 5.08 -13.66 11.38
CA SER A 18 4.90 -13.71 12.84
C SER A 18 4.62 -12.35 13.48
N GLU A 19 4.85 -11.24 12.77
CA GLU A 19 4.58 -9.87 13.20
C GLU A 19 3.24 -9.35 12.65
N ALA A 20 2.42 -10.21 12.02
CA ALA A 20 1.09 -9.86 11.56
C ALA A 20 0.22 -9.35 12.72
N LYS A 21 -0.35 -8.16 12.56
CA LYS A 21 -1.22 -7.57 13.59
C LYS A 21 -2.61 -8.21 13.59
N TRP A 22 -3.08 -8.62 12.42
CA TRP A 22 -4.40 -9.16 12.17
C TRP A 22 -4.29 -10.45 11.36
N GLU A 23 -3.57 -11.45 11.88
CA GLU A 23 -3.30 -12.71 11.18
C GLU A 23 -4.58 -13.39 10.66
N GLN A 24 -5.69 -13.28 11.38
CA GLN A 24 -7.00 -13.82 10.96
C GLN A 24 -7.57 -13.19 9.69
N PHE A 25 -7.11 -12.00 9.31
CA PHE A 25 -7.51 -11.28 8.10
C PHE A 25 -6.44 -11.34 7.01
N LEU A 26 -5.31 -12.01 7.26
CA LEU A 26 -4.29 -12.21 6.25
C LEU A 26 -4.80 -13.19 5.19
N ILE A 27 -5.35 -12.65 4.10
CA ILE A 27 -5.85 -13.41 2.96
C ILE A 27 -4.64 -13.97 2.20
N CYS A 28 -4.04 -15.06 2.67
CA CYS A 28 -2.90 -15.72 2.03
C CYS A 28 -2.84 -17.22 2.34
N ASN A 29 -2.99 -18.04 1.30
CA ASN A 29 -2.82 -19.51 1.33
C ASN A 29 -1.43 -19.97 0.85
N HIS A 30 -0.45 -19.07 0.75
CA HIS A 30 0.85 -19.33 0.14
C HIS A 30 1.98 -19.58 1.17
N ASP A 31 1.65 -19.69 2.47
CA ASP A 31 2.61 -19.85 3.57
C ASP A 31 3.83 -18.93 3.48
N CYS A 32 3.61 -17.69 3.04
CA CYS A 32 4.71 -16.75 2.83
C CYS A 32 5.39 -16.40 4.16
N PRO A 33 6.73 -16.46 4.24
CA PRO A 33 7.47 -16.11 5.45
C PRO A 33 7.37 -14.61 5.77
N ASP A 34 7.15 -13.80 4.74
CA ASP A 34 7.02 -12.35 4.86
C ASP A 34 5.67 -11.86 4.32
N ILE A 35 5.21 -10.76 4.92
CA ILE A 35 4.01 -10.03 4.53
C ILE A 35 4.33 -8.54 4.35
N ILE A 36 3.42 -7.83 3.70
CA ILE A 36 3.42 -6.39 3.50
C ILE A 36 2.30 -5.82 4.36
N GLN A 37 2.64 -4.87 5.22
CA GLN A 37 1.70 -4.06 5.98
C GLN A 37 1.52 -2.71 5.29
N LEU A 38 0.27 -2.27 5.17
CA LEU A 38 -0.08 -0.92 4.76
C LEU A 38 -0.36 -0.10 6.02
N VAL A 39 0.48 0.90 6.27
CA VAL A 39 0.47 1.68 7.51
C VAL A 39 0.07 3.12 7.21
N SER A 40 -0.94 3.61 7.93
CA SER A 40 -1.42 4.98 7.81
C SER A 40 -0.36 5.97 8.28
N HIS A 41 -0.05 6.98 7.47
CA HIS A 41 0.83 8.08 7.90
C HIS A 41 0.21 8.95 9.00
N VAL A 42 -1.11 8.91 9.14
CA VAL A 42 -1.85 9.75 10.09
C VAL A 42 -1.90 9.11 11.47
N SER A 43 -2.27 7.83 11.54
CA SER A 43 -2.42 7.09 12.81
C SER A 43 -1.18 6.28 13.19
N GLY A 44 -0.32 5.92 12.24
CA GLY A 44 0.74 4.94 12.45
C GLY A 44 0.24 3.51 12.59
N GLU A 45 -1.07 3.29 12.38
CA GLU A 45 -1.71 1.99 12.54
C GLU A 45 -1.63 1.16 11.26
N VAL A 46 -1.56 -0.16 11.44
CA VAL A 46 -1.66 -1.13 10.35
C VAL A 46 -3.14 -1.25 9.96
N GLU A 47 -3.44 -0.79 8.74
CA GLU A 47 -4.79 -0.78 8.19
C GLU A 47 -5.09 -2.06 7.40
N PHE A 48 -4.06 -2.64 6.79
CA PHE A 48 -4.20 -3.84 5.97
C PHE A 48 -2.90 -4.62 5.84
N GLU A 49 -2.99 -5.94 5.62
CA GLU A 49 -1.84 -6.84 5.54
C GLU A 49 -2.03 -7.90 4.45
N LEU A 50 -1.02 -8.11 3.61
CA LEU A 50 -1.04 -9.09 2.52
C LEU A 50 0.32 -9.77 2.35
N CYS A 51 0.36 -10.99 1.83
CA CYS A 51 1.64 -11.48 1.31
C CYS A 51 2.03 -10.76 0.01
N LEU A 52 3.30 -10.89 -0.40
CA LEU A 52 3.81 -10.22 -1.59
C LEU A 52 3.04 -10.57 -2.88
N ILE A 53 2.60 -11.83 -3.02
CA ILE A 53 1.84 -12.30 -4.20
C ILE A 53 0.46 -11.60 -4.25
N GLU A 54 -0.26 -11.58 -3.14
CA GLU A 54 -1.58 -10.96 -3.07
C GLU A 54 -1.49 -9.44 -3.16
N ALA A 55 -0.45 -8.82 -2.60
CA ALA A 55 -0.18 -7.40 -2.76
C ALA A 55 0.00 -7.01 -4.25
N ALA A 56 0.77 -7.81 -5.00
CA ALA A 56 0.95 -7.59 -6.44
C ALA A 56 -0.35 -7.77 -7.24
N ARG A 57 -1.14 -8.81 -6.91
CA ARG A 57 -2.45 -9.04 -7.55
C ARG A 57 -3.43 -7.90 -7.27
N MET A 58 -3.54 -7.48 -6.01
CA MET A 58 -4.37 -6.37 -5.58
C MET A 58 -3.95 -5.08 -6.29
N GLY A 59 -2.65 -4.77 -6.31
CA GLY A 59 -2.12 -3.61 -7.01
C GLY A 59 -2.50 -3.59 -8.49
N LYS A 60 -2.39 -4.73 -9.18
CA LYS A 60 -2.82 -4.86 -10.58
C LYS A 60 -4.32 -4.57 -10.75
N VAL A 61 -5.18 -5.20 -9.94
CA VAL A 61 -6.64 -4.98 -10.00
C VAL A 61 -6.99 -3.52 -9.73
N LEU A 62 -6.36 -2.88 -8.74
CA LEU A 62 -6.59 -1.48 -8.40
C LEU A 62 -6.15 -0.54 -9.51
N LEU A 63 -4.98 -0.76 -10.12
CA LEU A 63 -4.49 0.03 -11.24
C LEU A 63 -5.40 -0.10 -12.48
N GLU A 64 -5.82 -1.33 -12.79
CA GLU A 64 -6.78 -1.61 -13.86
C GLU A 64 -8.13 -0.90 -13.62
N ALA A 65 -8.66 -1.00 -12.39
CA ALA A 65 -9.92 -0.37 -12.01
C ALA A 65 -9.85 1.17 -12.02
N ALA A 66 -8.70 1.74 -11.63
CA ALA A 66 -8.46 3.18 -11.68
C ALA A 66 -8.30 3.72 -13.11
N GLY A 67 -8.25 2.84 -14.13
CA GLY A 67 -7.95 3.23 -15.50
C GLY A 67 -6.52 3.74 -15.69
N VAL A 68 -5.62 3.45 -14.74
CA VAL A 68 -4.22 3.85 -14.79
C VAL A 68 -3.43 2.70 -15.40
N THR A 69 -3.31 2.69 -16.72
CA THR A 69 -2.15 2.07 -17.36
C THR A 69 -0.96 3.00 -17.13
N CYS A 70 0.22 2.45 -16.81
CA CYS A 70 1.42 3.23 -16.47
C CYS A 70 1.89 4.23 -17.56
N GLU A 71 1.22 4.28 -18.71
CA GLU A 71 1.44 5.25 -19.79
C GLU A 71 0.88 6.65 -19.47
N ASN A 72 -0.10 6.77 -18.55
CA ASN A 72 -0.78 8.03 -18.25
C ASN A 72 -0.26 8.78 -17.00
N ALA A 73 0.65 8.18 -16.21
CA ALA A 73 1.12 8.76 -14.96
C ALA A 73 2.10 9.95 -15.14
N SER A 74 2.60 10.19 -16.36
CA SER A 74 3.62 11.21 -16.64
C SER A 74 3.06 12.58 -17.08
N ARG A 75 1.73 12.79 -17.09
CA ARG A 75 1.12 13.97 -17.73
C ARG A 75 0.42 14.96 -16.80
N THR A 76 0.48 14.79 -15.48
CA THR A 76 -0.36 15.57 -14.56
C THR A 76 0.37 16.63 -13.73
N GLU A 77 1.66 16.91 -13.98
CA GLU A 77 2.40 17.97 -13.25
C GLU A 77 2.69 19.26 -14.04
N GLU A 78 2.30 19.37 -15.31
CA GLU A 78 2.48 20.62 -16.07
C GLU A 78 1.15 21.23 -16.48
N LYS A 79 0.56 22.06 -15.59
CA LYS A 79 -0.24 23.25 -15.95
C LYS A 79 -0.70 24.01 -14.70
N HIS A 80 0.21 24.78 -14.10
CA HIS A 80 -0.13 26.05 -13.44
C HIS A 80 1.12 26.96 -13.40
N THR A 81 1.35 27.65 -14.51
CA THR A 81 2.05 28.92 -14.60
C THR A 81 1.34 29.77 -15.62
#